data_AF-A0A0Q7IMP2-F1
#
_entry.id   AF-A0A0Q7IMP2-F1
#
_cell.length_a   1.000
_cell.length_b   1.000
_cell.length_c   1.000
_cell.angle_alpha   90.00
_cell.angle_beta   90.00
_cell.angle_gamma   90.00
#
_symmetry.space_group_name_H-M   'P 1'
#
loop_
_entity.id
_entity.type
_entity.pdbx_description
1 polymer ?
#
loop_
_entity_poly.entity_id
_entity_poly.type
_entity_poly.pdbx_seq_one_letter_code
_entity_poly.pdbx_strand_id
1 'polypeptide(L)'
;MIPKYNELLEAKSTLLDLKMHVIAAQIQSVLRKYRPGQPRVPAGQPTGGQWTDDISADDRIHVAGKYDPARAEICDAQLLLDEELCRMAKSALCWSLSMDRHAACMKNNFIPKLRF
;
A
#
# COMPACT_ATOMS: atom_id res chain seq x y z
N MET A 1 10.97 -42.39 30.44
CA MET A 1 12.02 -41.69 31.19
C MET A 1 11.51 -40.28 31.44
N ILE A 2 11.29 -39.90 32.70
CA ILE A 2 10.73 -38.58 33.04
C ILE A 2 11.89 -37.58 32.96
N PRO A 3 11.79 -36.50 32.17
CA PRO A 3 12.86 -35.52 32.05
C PRO A 3 13.15 -34.89 33.41
N LYS A 4 14.43 -34.68 33.70
CA LYS A 4 14.83 -34.06 34.97
C LYS A 4 14.41 -32.60 34.96
N TYR A 5 14.16 -32.05 36.16
CA TYR A 5 13.73 -30.66 36.32
C TYR A 5 14.64 -29.65 35.58
N ASN A 6 15.96 -29.89 35.58
CA ASN A 6 16.94 -29.04 34.91
C ASN A 6 16.79 -29.06 33.38
N GLU A 7 16.53 -30.23 32.78
CA GLU A 7 16.28 -30.38 31.33
C GLU A 7 15.00 -29.62 30.94
N LEU A 8 14.00 -29.65 31.82
CA LEU A 8 12.74 -28.93 31.62
C LEU A 8 12.91 -27.41 31.74
N LEU A 9 13.83 -26.96 32.59
CA LEU A 9 14.17 -25.55 32.74
C LEU A 9 14.90 -25.01 31.51
N GLU A 10 15.84 -25.80 30.96
CA GLU A 10 16.60 -25.48 29.75
C GLU A 10 15.71 -25.48 28.49
N ALA A 11 14.78 -26.43 28.38
CA ALA A 11 13.78 -26.43 27.32
C ALA A 11 12.85 -25.19 27.39
N LYS A 12 12.55 -24.70 28.60
CA LYS A 12 11.76 -23.47 28.77
C LYS A 12 12.55 -22.21 28.40
N SER A 13 13.83 -22.12 28.74
CA SER A 13 14.65 -20.96 28.40
C SER A 13 14.85 -20.85 26.89
N THR A 14 15.13 -21.96 26.22
CA THR A 14 15.26 -22.02 24.76
C THR A 14 13.95 -21.65 24.06
N LEU A 15 12.79 -22.12 24.55
CA LEU A 15 11.49 -21.71 24.03
C LEU A 15 11.22 -20.20 24.19
N LEU A 16 11.63 -19.61 25.31
CA LEU A 16 11.49 -18.16 25.52
C LEU A 16 12.36 -17.39 24.55
N ASP A 17 13.60 -17.84 24.33
CA ASP A 17 14.52 -17.20 23.40
C ASP A 17 14.01 -17.28 21.95
N LEU A 18 13.54 -18.44 21.51
CA LEU A 18 12.89 -18.61 20.21
C LEU A 18 11.66 -17.72 20.05
N LYS A 19 10.82 -17.58 21.08
CA LYS A 19 9.66 -16.68 21.05
C LYS A 19 10.07 -15.22 20.90
N MET A 20 11.14 -14.79 21.58
CA MET A 20 11.67 -13.44 21.44
C MET A 20 12.15 -13.16 20.02
N HIS A 21 12.88 -14.10 19.41
CA HIS A 21 13.31 -13.97 18.01
C HIS A 21 12.13 -13.89 17.03
N VAL A 22 11.09 -14.70 17.23
CA VAL A 22 9.88 -14.65 16.39
C VAL A 22 9.16 -13.31 16.51
N ILE A 23 9.00 -12.78 17.72
CA ILE A 23 8.37 -11.47 17.94
C ILE A 23 9.21 -10.36 17.30
N ALA A 24 10.54 -10.38 17.46
CA ALA A 24 11.42 -9.41 16.84
C ALA A 24 11.30 -9.43 15.30
N ALA A 25 11.27 -10.61 14.69
CA ALA A 25 11.09 -10.77 13.25
C ALA A 25 9.71 -10.29 12.77
N GLN A 26 8.65 -10.51 13.55
CA GLN A 26 7.31 -10.00 13.24
C GLN A 26 7.27 -8.47 13.29
N ILE A 27 7.86 -7.86 14.33
CA ILE A 27 7.96 -6.40 14.44
C ILE A 27 8.75 -5.84 13.26
N GLN A 28 9.91 -6.43 12.93
CA GLN A 28 10.69 -6.02 11.76
C GLN A 28 9.91 -6.15 10.45
N SER A 29 9.10 -7.20 10.29
CA SER A 29 8.25 -7.37 9.11
C SER A 29 7.18 -6.26 8.99
N VAL A 30 6.55 -5.90 10.11
CA VAL A 30 5.56 -4.82 10.18
C VAL A 30 6.23 -3.46 9.93
N LEU A 31 7.38 -3.21 10.55
CA LEU A 31 8.14 -1.97 10.38
C LEU A 31 8.70 -1.83 8.96
N ARG A 32 9.17 -2.93 8.35
CA ARG A 32 9.54 -2.92 6.92
C ARG A 32 8.36 -2.43 6.10
N LYS A 33 7.18 -3.05 6.23
CA LYS A 33 5.95 -2.71 5.47
C LYS A 33 5.58 -1.22 5.49
N TYR A 34 5.95 -0.47 6.53
CA TYR A 34 5.54 0.92 6.69
C TYR A 34 6.72 1.89 6.55
N ARG A 35 6.86 2.49 5.36
CA ARG A 35 7.76 3.63 5.12
C ARG A 35 6.94 4.84 4.61
N PRO A 36 6.76 5.90 5.43
CA PRO A 36 5.85 7.00 5.10
C PRO A 36 6.28 7.85 3.89
N GLY A 37 7.56 7.84 3.53
CA GLY A 37 8.10 8.50 2.33
C GLY A 37 8.32 7.57 1.13
N GLN A 38 7.72 6.38 1.11
CA GLN A 38 7.97 5.40 0.05
C GLN A 38 7.16 5.73 -1.21
N PRO A 39 7.79 5.76 -2.41
CA PRO A 39 7.05 5.86 -3.66
C PRO A 39 6.15 4.62 -3.82
N ARG A 40 4.88 4.83 -4.17
CA ARG A 40 3.93 3.73 -4.42
C ARG A 40 4.33 3.00 -5.70
N VAL A 41 5.21 2.01 -5.58
CA VAL A 41 5.55 1.12 -6.69
C VAL A 41 4.35 0.18 -6.91
N PRO A 42 3.78 0.13 -8.13
CA PRO A 42 2.66 -0.75 -8.43
C PRO A 42 3.02 -2.20 -8.19
N ALA A 43 2.13 -2.92 -7.51
CA ALA A 43 2.26 -4.34 -7.20
C ALA A 43 2.19 -5.18 -8.48
N GLY A 44 3.30 -5.26 -9.22
CA GLY A 44 3.40 -5.97 -10.49
C GLY A 44 3.71 -7.46 -10.39
N GLN A 45 3.68 -8.06 -9.19
CA GLN A 45 3.90 -9.50 -9.01
C GLN A 45 3.01 -10.08 -7.88
N PRO A 46 2.41 -11.28 -8.06
CA PRO A 46 1.56 -11.94 -7.06
C PRO A 46 2.32 -12.38 -5.79
N THR A 47 3.65 -12.32 -5.79
CA THR A 47 4.52 -12.61 -4.64
C THR A 47 4.72 -11.41 -3.70
N GLY A 48 4.16 -10.24 -4.03
CA GLY A 48 4.42 -8.99 -3.32
C GLY A 48 5.73 -8.36 -3.81
N GLY A 49 5.61 -7.18 -4.42
CA GLY A 49 6.72 -6.50 -5.11
C GLY A 49 7.98 -6.33 -4.26
N GLN A 50 9.13 -6.30 -4.94
CA GLN A 50 10.44 -6.15 -4.34
C GLN A 50 10.62 -4.74 -3.74
N TRP A 51 11.25 -4.67 -2.58
CA TRP A 51 11.70 -3.45 -1.95
C TRP A 51 12.77 -2.82 -2.84
N THR A 52 12.52 -1.63 -3.38
CA THR A 52 13.59 -0.86 -4.04
C THR A 52 14.43 -0.22 -2.95
N ASP A 53 15.38 -0.99 -2.43
CA ASP A 53 16.57 -0.41 -1.82
C ASP A 53 17.34 0.19 -2.99
N ASP A 54 17.31 1.52 -3.10
CA ASP A 54 18.39 2.36 -3.61
C ASP A 54 17.82 3.71 -4.05
N ILE A 55 18.06 4.71 -3.21
CA ILE A 55 17.91 6.14 -3.51
C ILE A 55 19.08 6.56 -4.41
N SER A 56 19.35 5.79 -5.47
CA SER A 56 20.43 6.04 -6.43
C SER A 56 20.12 5.35 -7.76
N ALA A 57 18.94 5.64 -8.30
CA ALA A 57 18.64 5.47 -9.71
C ALA A 57 17.75 6.63 -10.11
N ASP A 58 18.38 7.66 -10.71
CA ASP A 58 17.82 8.67 -11.60
C ASP A 58 16.35 9.03 -11.37
N ASP A 59 16.12 10.21 -10.78
CA ASP A 59 14.91 10.95 -10.39
C ASP A 59 13.65 10.80 -11.26
N ARG A 60 13.23 9.57 -11.52
CA ARG A 60 12.10 9.17 -12.35
C ARG A 60 11.39 8.05 -11.63
N ILE A 61 10.49 8.42 -10.73
CA ILE A 61 9.50 7.49 -10.19
C ILE A 61 8.78 6.88 -11.39
N HIS A 62 9.14 5.64 -11.76
CA HIS A 62 8.48 4.89 -12.80
C HIS A 62 7.10 4.45 -12.27
N VAL A 63 6.10 5.32 -12.38
CA VAL A 63 4.71 4.96 -12.09
C VAL A 63 4.26 3.96 -13.17
N ALA A 64 3.65 2.83 -12.81
CA ALA A 64 3.21 1.88 -13.84
C ALA A 64 2.14 2.48 -14.75
N GLY A 65 2.31 2.20 -16.03
CA GLY A 65 1.33 2.48 -17.06
C GLY A 65 1.34 3.93 -17.51
N LYS A 66 0.18 4.39 -18.00
CA LYS A 66 -0.01 5.71 -18.62
C LYS A 66 -0.19 6.84 -17.60
N TYR A 67 0.23 6.65 -16.35
CA TYR A 67 0.02 7.63 -15.29
C TYR A 67 0.89 8.88 -15.53
N ASP A 68 0.25 10.04 -15.55
CA ASP A 68 0.89 11.33 -15.81
C ASP A 68 0.83 12.23 -14.56
N PRO A 69 1.94 12.41 -13.82
CA PRO A 69 1.96 13.23 -12.61
C PRO A 69 1.77 14.72 -12.90
N ALA A 70 2.05 15.20 -14.13
CA ALA A 70 1.87 16.61 -14.48
C ALA A 70 0.39 17.04 -14.48
N ARG A 71 -0.53 16.06 -14.52
CA ARG A 71 -1.98 16.30 -14.51
C ARG A 71 -2.63 16.22 -13.14
N ALA A 72 -1.86 15.91 -12.09
CA ALA A 72 -2.38 15.69 -10.75
C ALA A 72 -3.30 16.82 -10.29
N GLU A 73 -2.86 18.08 -10.43
CA GLU A 73 -3.64 19.25 -10.00
C GLU A 73 -5.02 19.33 -10.68
N ILE A 74 -5.09 19.12 -12.00
CA ILE A 74 -6.35 19.19 -12.76
C ILE A 74 -7.26 18.01 -12.39
N CYS A 75 -6.70 16.81 -12.25
CA CYS A 75 -7.47 15.62 -11.90
C CYS A 75 -7.98 15.68 -10.46
N ASP A 76 -7.19 16.21 -9.53
CA ASP A 76 -7.57 16.39 -8.12
C ASP A 76 -8.67 17.45 -7.99
N ALA A 77 -8.60 18.55 -8.77
CA ALA A 77 -9.67 19.54 -8.84
C ALA A 77 -10.98 18.93 -9.37
N GLN A 78 -10.91 18.05 -10.37
CA GLN A 78 -12.06 17.31 -10.86
C GLN A 78 -12.63 16.37 -9.77
N LEU A 79 -11.77 15.64 -9.06
CA LEU A 79 -12.20 14.75 -7.99
C LEU A 79 -12.93 15.54 -6.90
N LEU A 80 -12.41 16.69 -6.48
CA LEU A 80 -13.06 17.53 -5.48
C LEU A 80 -14.49 17.93 -5.87
N LEU A 81 -14.73 18.28 -7.13
CA LEU A 81 -16.08 18.56 -7.64
C LEU A 81 -16.96 17.30 -7.65
N ASP A 82 -16.42 16.16 -8.10
CA ASP A 82 -17.14 14.89 -8.11
C ASP A 82 -17.51 14.45 -6.67
N GLU A 83 -16.63 14.67 -5.68
CA GLU A 83 -16.88 14.35 -4.27
C GLU A 83 -18.03 15.17 -3.68
N GLU A 84 -18.10 16.47 -3.96
CA GLU A 84 -19.19 17.32 -3.50
C GLU A 84 -20.55 16.89 -4.10
N LEU A 85 -20.56 16.51 -5.38
CA LEU A 85 -21.73 15.90 -6.02
C LEU A 85 -22.12 14.58 -5.34
N CYS A 86 -21.14 13.71 -5.04
CA CYS A 86 -21.39 12.43 -4.39
C CYS A 86 -21.86 12.55 -2.93
N ARG A 87 -21.42 13.58 -2.20
CA ARG A 87 -21.95 13.90 -0.86
C ARG A 87 -23.43 14.25 -0.91
N MET A 88 -23.85 15.05 -1.90
CA MET A 88 -25.27 15.39 -2.09
C MET A 88 -26.09 14.18 -2.54
N ALA A 89 -25.54 13.37 -3.44
CA ALA A 89 -26.20 12.18 -3.98
C ALA A 89 -26.39 11.06 -2.96
N LYS A 90 -25.48 10.95 -1.98
CA LYS A 90 -25.40 9.85 -0.99
C LYS A 90 -25.43 8.46 -1.63
N SER A 91 -24.81 8.33 -2.80
CA SER A 91 -24.77 7.08 -3.60
C SER A 91 -23.37 6.48 -3.58
N ALA A 92 -23.26 5.20 -3.21
CA ALA A 92 -21.99 4.47 -3.28
C ALA A 92 -21.47 4.32 -4.72
N LEU A 93 -22.38 4.24 -5.70
CA LEU A 93 -22.04 4.18 -7.12
C LEU A 93 -21.39 5.49 -7.60
N CYS A 94 -21.81 6.63 -7.05
CA CYS A 94 -21.18 7.91 -7.34
C CYS A 94 -19.71 7.89 -6.93
N TRP A 95 -19.42 7.43 -5.71
CA TRP A 95 -18.06 7.35 -5.19
C TRP A 95 -17.17 6.39 -5.97
N SER A 96 -17.68 5.26 -6.44
CA SER A 96 -16.89 4.37 -7.32
C SER A 96 -16.60 5.03 -8.66
N LEU A 97 -17.60 5.69 -9.27
CA LEU A 97 -17.45 6.34 -10.56
C LEU A 97 -16.55 7.59 -10.51
N SER A 98 -16.55 8.34 -9.40
CA SER A 98 -15.65 9.49 -9.23
C SER A 98 -14.19 9.04 -9.17
N MET A 99 -13.91 7.92 -8.50
CA MET A 99 -12.57 7.32 -8.48
C MET A 99 -12.15 6.78 -9.84
N ASP A 100 -13.06 6.12 -10.59
CA ASP A 100 -12.79 5.67 -11.95
C ASP A 100 -12.47 6.84 -12.89
N ARG A 101 -13.21 7.94 -12.75
CA ARG A 101 -12.99 9.18 -13.50
C ARG A 101 -11.65 9.83 -13.17
N HIS A 102 -11.27 9.88 -11.88
CA HIS A 102 -9.97 10.39 -11.45
C HIS A 102 -8.83 9.55 -12.03
N ALA A 103 -8.93 8.22 -11.92
CA ALA A 103 -7.95 7.31 -12.47
C ALA A 103 -7.84 7.41 -14.00
N ALA A 104 -8.96 7.62 -14.71
CA ALA A 104 -8.96 7.85 -16.15
C ALA A 104 -8.29 9.19 -16.52
N CYS A 105 -8.53 10.25 -15.74
CA CYS A 105 -7.89 11.55 -15.90
C CYS A 105 -6.36 11.43 -15.74
N MET A 106 -5.90 10.77 -14.67
CA MET A 106 -4.47 10.55 -14.40
C MET A 106 -3.78 9.73 -15.50
N LYS A 107 -4.54 8.91 -16.23
CA LYS A 107 -4.03 8.09 -17.35
C LYS A 107 -4.17 8.77 -18.72
N ASN A 108 -4.62 10.03 -18.78
CA ASN A 108 -4.98 10.69 -20.04
C ASN A 108 -5.89 9.83 -20.94
N ASN A 109 -6.88 9.18 -20.33
CA ASN A 109 -7.88 8.36 -21.02
C ASN A 109 -9.22 9.11 -21.10
N PHE A 110 -10.17 8.53 -21.82
CA PHE A 110 -11.55 9.02 -21.83
C PHE A 110 -12.12 9.03 -20.41
N ILE A 111 -12.65 10.18 -19.99
CA ILE A 111 -13.24 10.37 -18.66
C ILE A 111 -14.75 10.13 -18.78
N PRO A 112 -15.29 9.03 -18.21
CA PRO A 112 -16.72 8.72 -18.33
C PRO A 112 -17.56 9.77 -17.61
N LYS A 113 -18.77 10.06 -18.10
CA LYS A 113 -19.68 11.00 -17.41
C LYS A 113 -20.10 10.43 -16.06
N LEU A 114 -20.12 11.28 -15.03
CA LEU A 114 -20.59 10.92 -13.70
C LEU A 114 -22.13 10.74 -13.74
N ARG A 115 -22.61 9.50 -13.72
CA ARG A 115 -24.04 9.13 -13.76
C ARG A 115 -24.31 8.10 -12.66
N PHE A 116 -25.08 8.47 -11.64
CA PHE A 116 -25.28 7.70 -10.41
C PHE A 116 -26.66 7.95 -9.81
#